data_AF-H8X4T2-F1
#
_entry.id   AF-H8X4T2-F1
#
_cell.length_a   1.000
_cell.length_b   1.000
_cell.length_c   1.000
_cell.angle_alpha   90.00
_cell.angle_beta   90.00
_cell.angle_gamma   90.00
#
_symmetry.space_group_name_H-M   'P 1'
#
loop_
_entity.id
_entity.type
_entity.pdbx_description
1 polymer ?
#
loop_
_entity_poly.entity_id
_entity_poly.type
_entity_poly.pdbx_seq_one_letter_code
_entity_poly.pdbx_strand_id
1 'polypeptide(L)'
;MAPPVPVYSAEEIRLQYKDQLENLAKYKCHLKSLTQHECTFKAGTDATSPRIICLPFKRLFQRCLIPTIEQKNGKKIRCEKWVNIEVTKESTNQDLLDEGSKYYDYVQDFLAAEKEFRDLMEKEAEYSG
;
A
#
# COMPACT_ATOMS: atom_id res chain seq x y z
N MET A 1 -12.59 -0.91 -22.96
CA MET A 1 -12.21 -0.05 -21.83
C MET A 1 -12.36 -0.88 -20.57
N ALA A 2 -11.35 -0.95 -19.69
CA ALA A 2 -11.50 -1.65 -18.42
C ALA A 2 -12.46 -0.87 -17.51
N PRO A 3 -13.32 -1.54 -16.73
CA PRO A 3 -14.17 -0.85 -15.77
C PRO A 3 -13.31 -0.12 -14.73
N PRO A 4 -13.77 1.02 -14.18
CA PRO A 4 -13.06 1.71 -13.12
C PRO A 4 -12.90 0.78 -11.92
N VAL A 5 -11.68 0.69 -11.40
CA VAL A 5 -11.39 -0.08 -10.19
C VAL A 5 -11.75 0.79 -8.99
N PRO A 6 -12.66 0.34 -8.10
CA PRO A 6 -12.99 1.10 -6.91
C PRO A 6 -11.77 1.22 -6.00
N VAL A 7 -11.52 2.44 -5.51
CA VAL A 7 -10.48 2.74 -4.54
C VAL A 7 -11.16 2.87 -3.18
N TYR A 8 -10.72 2.06 -2.22
CA TYR A 8 -11.27 2.03 -0.87
C TYR A 8 -10.27 2.61 0.12
N SER A 9 -10.78 3.38 1.09
CA SER A 9 -10.06 3.78 2.29
C SER A 9 -9.85 2.60 3.24
N ALA A 10 -8.92 2.74 4.18
CA ALA A 10 -8.67 1.74 5.20
C ALA A 10 -9.89 1.47 6.10
N GLU A 11 -10.72 2.48 6.34
CA GLU A 11 -11.95 2.36 7.13
C GLU A 11 -13.03 1.57 6.39
N GLU A 12 -13.22 1.83 5.10
CA GLU A 12 -14.15 1.08 4.26
C GLU A 12 -13.77 -0.39 4.18
N ILE A 13 -12.47 -0.70 4.02
CA ILE A 13 -11.96 -2.07 4.03
C ILE A 13 -12.25 -2.74 5.38
N ARG A 14 -12.02 -2.05 6.51
CA ARG A 14 -12.34 -2.60 7.84
C ARG A 14 -13.83 -2.85 8.03
N LEU A 15 -14.68 -1.96 7.55
CA LEU A 15 -16.13 -2.13 7.64
C LEU A 15 -16.59 -3.31 6.77
N GLN A 16 -16.10 -3.39 5.54
CA GLN A 16 -16.45 -4.43 4.57
C GLN A 16 -16.02 -5.83 5.03
N TYR A 17 -14.84 -5.93 5.65
CA TYR A 17 -14.24 -7.21 6.07
C TYR A 17 -14.21 -7.41 7.59
N LYS A 18 -15.07 -6.70 8.33
CA LYS A 18 -15.07 -6.72 9.81
C LYS A 18 -15.11 -8.14 10.37
N ASP A 19 -16.02 -8.98 9.89
CA ASP A 19 -16.19 -10.35 10.38
C ASP A 19 -14.95 -11.21 10.09
N GLN A 20 -14.29 -11.03 8.95
CA GLN A 20 -13.06 -11.75 8.60
C GLN A 20 -11.88 -11.31 9.47
N LEU A 21 -11.80 -10.02 9.79
CA LEU A 21 -10.74 -9.46 10.61
C LEU A 21 -10.91 -9.80 12.11
N GLU A 22 -12.14 -9.95 12.58
CA GLU A 22 -12.46 -10.31 13.98
C GLU A 22 -12.51 -11.83 14.21
N ASN A 23 -12.87 -12.64 13.20
CA ASN A 23 -13.04 -14.09 13.32
C ASN A 23 -12.08 -14.89 12.41
N LEU A 24 -10.77 -14.73 12.65
CA LEU A 24 -9.70 -15.31 11.81
C LEU A 24 -9.82 -16.83 11.59
N ALA A 25 -10.19 -17.59 12.64
CA ALA A 25 -10.29 -19.05 12.57
C ALA A 25 -11.45 -19.51 11.67
N LYS A 26 -12.60 -18.83 11.74
CA LYS A 26 -13.80 -19.12 10.93
C LYS A 26 -13.51 -19.05 9.43
N TYR A 27 -12.67 -18.08 9.04
CA TYR A 27 -12.35 -17.81 7.63
C TYR A 27 -10.98 -18.33 7.21
N LYS A 28 -10.34 -19.21 8.00
CA LYS A 28 -9.01 -19.79 7.72
C LYS A 28 -7.99 -18.71 7.33
N CYS A 29 -8.00 -17.59 8.04
CA CYS A 29 -7.19 -16.44 7.70
C CYS A 29 -5.71 -16.66 8.05
N HIS A 30 -4.81 -16.29 7.13
CA HIS A 30 -3.36 -16.34 7.35
C HIS A 30 -2.70 -14.98 7.07
N LEU A 31 -1.79 -14.55 7.94
CA LEU A 31 -1.02 -13.33 7.71
C LEU A 31 0.03 -13.59 6.62
N LYS A 32 0.11 -12.67 5.66
CA LYS A 32 1.09 -12.65 4.59
C LYS A 32 1.75 -11.28 4.56
N SER A 33 3.04 -11.25 4.24
CA SER A 33 3.80 -10.03 4.04
C SER A 33 4.33 -9.96 2.62
N LEU A 34 4.34 -8.76 2.05
CA LEU A 34 5.01 -8.43 0.81
C LEU A 34 5.90 -7.22 1.06
N THR A 35 7.18 -7.32 0.77
CA THR A 35 8.07 -6.16 0.78
C THR A 35 8.19 -5.64 -0.65
N GLN A 36 7.80 -4.39 -0.85
CA GLN A 36 7.97 -3.64 -2.09
C GLN A 36 8.98 -2.53 -1.83
N HIS A 37 9.61 -1.99 -2.88
CA HIS A 37 10.46 -0.81 -2.71
C HIS A 37 9.65 0.43 -3.08
N GLU A 38 9.53 1.35 -2.13
CA GLU A 38 8.95 2.67 -2.36
C GLU A 38 10.07 3.62 -2.74
N CYS A 39 9.94 4.29 -3.88
CA CYS A 39 11.02 5.09 -4.46
C CYS A 39 10.59 6.52 -4.69
N THR A 40 11.48 7.45 -4.39
CA THR A 40 11.35 8.88 -4.70
C THR A 40 12.51 9.35 -5.56
N PHE A 41 12.34 10.52 -6.16
CA PHE A 41 13.34 11.14 -7.02
C PHE A 41 13.84 12.42 -6.36
N LYS A 42 15.15 12.48 -6.14
CA LYS A 42 15.83 13.72 -5.81
C LYS A 42 16.27 14.40 -7.10
N ALA A 43 15.69 15.57 -7.38
CA ALA A 43 16.08 16.36 -8.54
C ALA A 43 17.57 16.67 -8.48
N GLY A 44 18.28 16.42 -9.58
CA GLY A 44 19.67 16.84 -9.71
C GLY A 44 19.72 18.34 -9.96
N THR A 45 20.68 19.05 -9.35
CA THR A 45 21.06 20.38 -9.84
C THR A 45 21.70 20.26 -11.22
N ASP A 46 21.75 21.34 -12.01
CA ASP A 46 22.14 21.44 -13.43
C ASP A 46 23.38 20.66 -13.92
N ALA A 47 24.20 20.10 -13.02
CA ALA A 47 25.39 19.29 -13.32
C ALA A 47 25.31 17.80 -12.88
N THR A 48 24.21 17.35 -12.27
CA THR A 48 24.07 15.98 -11.72
C THR A 48 22.81 15.29 -12.22
N SER A 49 22.90 14.00 -12.54
CA SER A 49 21.70 13.22 -12.87
C SER A 49 20.78 13.08 -11.66
N PRO A 50 19.45 13.05 -11.86
CA PRO A 50 18.50 12.80 -10.79
C PRO A 50 18.84 11.50 -10.06
N ARG A 51 18.75 11.52 -8.73
CA ARG A 51 19.04 10.36 -7.88
C ARG A 51 17.74 9.70 -7.46
N ILE A 52 17.70 8.38 -7.55
CA ILE A 52 16.57 7.57 -7.09
C ILE A 52 16.90 7.03 -5.72
N ILE A 53 16.02 7.29 -4.75
CA ILE A 53 16.14 6.77 -3.38
C ILE A 53 15.00 5.77 -3.20
N CYS A 54 15.31 4.52 -2.87
CA CYS A 54 14.31 3.47 -2.67
C CYS A 54 14.42 2.89 -1.26
N LEU A 55 13.30 2.80 -0.56
CA LEU A 55 13.19 2.22 0.78
C LEU A 55 12.39 0.92 0.73
N PRO A 56 12.77 -0.11 1.50
CA PRO A 56 11.96 -1.31 1.62
C PRO A 56 10.69 -1.00 2.43
N PHE A 57 9.53 -1.11 1.79
CA PHE A 57 8.23 -0.92 2.42
C PHE A 57 7.49 -2.25 2.55
N LYS A 58 7.22 -2.67 3.79
CA LYS A 58 6.47 -3.89 4.10
C LYS A 58 4.98 -3.60 4.08
N ARG A 59 4.24 -4.36 3.25
CA ARG A 59 2.78 -4.42 3.24
C ARG A 59 2.32 -5.73 3.88
N LEU A 60 1.30 -5.64 4.72
CA LEU A 60 0.71 -6.80 5.40
C LEU A 60 -0.68 -7.07 4.86
N PHE A 61 -0.95 -8.35 4.61
CA PHE A 61 -2.22 -8.83 4.10
C PHE A 61 -2.75 -9.96 4.97
N GLN A 62 -4.00 -9.84 5.38
CA GLN A 62 -4.76 -10.96 5.93
C GLN A 62 -5.42 -11.71 4.77
N ARG A 63 -4.92 -12.91 4.46
CA ARG A 63 -5.48 -13.76 3.40
C ARG A 63 -6.53 -14.70 3.99
N CYS A 64 -7.80 -14.50 3.65
CA CYS A 64 -8.95 -15.22 4.20
C CYS A 64 -9.72 -15.98 3.12
N LEU A 65 -10.34 -17.10 3.49
CA LEU A 65 -11.21 -17.89 2.63
C LEU A 65 -12.67 -17.48 2.87
N ILE A 66 -13.26 -16.77 1.91
CA ILE A 66 -14.59 -16.16 2.06
C ILE A 66 -15.61 -16.94 1.21
N PRO A 67 -16.77 -17.32 1.77
CA PRO A 67 -17.89 -17.86 1.01
C PRO A 67 -18.44 -16.81 0.03
N THR A 68 -18.57 -17.15 -1.24
CA THR A 68 -19.09 -16.27 -2.29
C THR A 68 -20.18 -16.98 -3.09
N ILE A 69 -21.02 -16.18 -3.75
CA ILE A 69 -22.02 -16.67 -4.69
C ILE A 69 -21.62 -16.19 -6.08
N GLU A 70 -21.25 -17.13 -6.94
CA GLU A 70 -20.94 -16.85 -8.34
C GLU A 70 -22.12 -17.29 -9.23
N GLN A 71 -22.42 -16.51 -10.26
CA GLN A 71 -23.34 -16.95 -11.31
C GLN A 71 -22.56 -17.66 -12.41
N LYS A 72 -22.85 -18.96 -12.62
CA LYS A 72 -22.28 -19.75 -13.71
C LYS A 72 -23.42 -20.38 -14.50
N ASN A 73 -23.50 -20.08 -15.79
CA ASN A 73 -24.56 -20.56 -16.69
C ASN A 73 -25.98 -20.27 -16.18
N GLY A 74 -26.20 -19.06 -15.63
CA GLY A 74 -27.50 -18.65 -15.09
C GLY A 74 -27.88 -19.26 -13.73
N LYS A 75 -27.04 -20.11 -13.15
CA LYS A 75 -27.25 -20.70 -11.81
C LYS A 75 -26.32 -20.07 -10.79
N LYS A 76 -26.85 -19.76 -9.60
CA LYS A 76 -26.08 -19.31 -8.43
C LYS A 76 -25.39 -20.51 -7.79
N ILE A 77 -24.07 -20.51 -7.76
CA ILE A 77 -23.24 -21.54 -7.13
C ILE A 77 -22.57 -20.92 -5.91
N ARG A 78 -22.65 -21.61 -4.77
CA ARG A 78 -21.87 -21.25 -3.58
C ARG A 78 -20.47 -21.84 -3.72
N CYS A 79 -19.46 -20.99 -3.63
CA CYS A 79 -18.05 -21.38 -3.66
C CYS A 79 -17.29 -20.64 -2.55
N GLU A 80 -16.02 -20.95 -2.38
CA GLU A 80 -15.12 -20.25 -1.47
C GLU A 80 -14.01 -19.59 -2.29
N LYS A 81 -13.64 -18.35 -1.93
CA LYS A 81 -12.60 -17.58 -2.61
C LYS A 81 -11.59 -17.04 -1.61
N TRP A 82 -10.31 -17.16 -1.94
CA TRP A 82 -9.25 -16.48 -1.19
C TRP A 82 -9.25 -14.99 -1.52
N VAL A 83 -9.34 -14.16 -0.49
CA VAL A 83 -9.27 -12.70 -0.58
C VAL A 83 -8.10 -12.22 0.28
N ASN A 84 -7.31 -11.30 -0.27
CA ASN A 84 -6.25 -10.62 0.47
C ASN A 84 -6.79 -9.27 0.94
N ILE A 85 -6.85 -9.09 2.26
CA ILE A 85 -7.29 -7.85 2.89
C ILE A 85 -6.04 -7.13 3.38
N GLU A 86 -5.77 -5.92 2.88
CA GLU A 86 -4.63 -5.15 3.37
C GLU A 86 -4.87 -4.70 4.82
N VAL A 87 -3.88 -4.99 5.67
CA VAL A 87 -3.88 -4.65 7.09
C VAL A 87 -2.60 -3.91 7.50
N THR A 88 -1.87 -3.37 6.50
CA THR A 88 -0.74 -2.46 6.70
C THR A 88 -1.20 -1.27 7.55
N LYS A 89 -0.43 -0.97 8.61
CA LYS A 89 -0.60 0.18 9.50
C LYS A 89 0.63 1.07 9.44
N GLU A 90 0.51 2.32 9.89
CA GLU A 90 1.64 3.23 10.08
C GLU A 90 2.81 2.59 10.84
N SER A 91 2.51 1.87 11.93
CA SER A 91 3.50 1.19 12.75
C SER A 91 4.18 -0.02 12.09
N THR A 92 3.78 -0.44 10.89
CA THR A 92 4.31 -1.66 10.21
C THR A 92 5.76 -1.52 9.80
N ASN A 93 6.19 -0.29 9.52
CA ASN A 93 7.52 0.06 9.03
C ASN A 93 8.22 1.05 9.97
N GLN A 94 7.77 1.15 11.23
CA GLN A 94 8.35 2.07 12.21
C GLN A 94 9.83 1.78 12.48
N ASP A 95 10.25 0.53 12.29
CA ASP A 95 11.64 0.06 12.40
C ASP A 95 12.59 0.73 11.39
N LEU A 96 12.06 1.35 10.33
CA LEU A 96 12.87 2.15 9.40
C LEU A 96 13.23 3.52 9.98
N LEU A 97 12.40 4.05 10.89
CA LEU A 97 12.54 5.38 11.49
C LEU A 97 13.45 5.39 12.72
N ASP A 98 13.82 4.23 13.25
CA ASP A 98 14.71 4.12 14.40
C ASP A 98 16.13 4.61 14.05
N GLU A 99 16.75 5.42 14.91
CA GLU A 99 18.12 5.95 14.71
C GLU A 99 19.17 4.83 14.57
N GLY A 100 18.92 3.66 15.16
CA GLY A 100 19.78 2.48 15.02
C GLY A 100 19.56 1.69 13.73
N SER A 101 18.59 2.07 12.90
CA SER A 101 18.28 1.40 11.65
C SER A 101 19.32 1.70 10.58
N LYS A 102 19.74 0.67 9.83
CA LYS A 102 20.62 0.86 8.66
C LYS A 102 19.98 1.72 7.55
N TYR A 103 18.68 1.96 7.63
CA TYR A 103 17.94 2.77 6.67
C TYR A 103 17.67 4.20 7.16
N TYR A 104 18.05 4.56 8.39
CA TYR A 104 17.68 5.83 9.00
C TYR A 104 18.05 7.04 8.12
N ASP A 105 19.31 7.13 7.68
CA ASP A 105 19.77 8.22 6.81
C ASP A 105 19.03 8.25 5.47
N TYR A 106 18.78 7.07 4.89
CA TYR A 106 18.01 6.95 3.65
C TYR A 106 16.56 7.39 3.81
N VAL A 107 15.96 7.19 4.98
CA VAL A 107 14.61 7.66 5.28
C VAL A 107 14.58 9.18 5.37
N GLN A 108 15.56 9.81 6.03
CA GLN A 108 15.66 11.27 6.08
C GLN A 108 15.83 11.86 4.67
N ASP A 109 16.72 11.27 3.86
CA ASP A 109 16.93 11.69 2.48
C ASP A 109 15.67 11.50 1.62
N PHE A 110 14.95 10.40 1.81
CA PHE A 110 13.70 10.12 1.11
C PHE A 110 12.62 11.15 1.45
N LEU A 111 12.40 11.43 2.73
CA LEU A 111 11.39 12.39 3.18
C LEU A 111 11.71 13.82 2.71
N ALA A 112 13.00 14.19 2.70
CA ALA A 112 13.43 15.46 2.15
C ALA A 112 13.14 15.56 0.64
N ALA A 113 13.47 14.51 -0.13
CA ALA A 113 13.22 14.47 -1.57
C ALA A 113 11.72 14.49 -1.90
N GLU A 114 10.88 13.77 -1.15
CA GLU A 114 9.41 13.79 -1.31
C GLU A 114 8.83 15.18 -1.06
N LYS A 115 9.36 15.90 -0.06
CA LYS A 115 8.95 17.28 0.22
C LYS A 115 9.33 18.20 -0.94
N GLU A 116 10.57 18.14 -1.40
CA GLU A 116 11.03 18.93 -2.56
C GLU A 116 10.20 18.64 -3.82
N PHE A 117 9.89 17.37 -4.07
CA PHE A 117 9.07 16.95 -5.20
C PHE A 117 7.64 17.48 -5.11
N ARG A 118 7.02 17.41 -3.93
CA ARG A 118 5.68 17.96 -3.70
C ARG A 118 5.65 19.47 -3.96
N ASP A 119 6.60 20.21 -3.39
CA ASP A 119 6.70 21.66 -3.58
C ASP A 119 6.88 22.03 -5.06
N LEU A 120 7.60 21.21 -5.84
CA LEU A 120 7.74 21.40 -7.28
C LEU A 120 6.41 21.18 -8.02
N MET A 121 5.73 20.06 -7.74
CA MET A 121 4.44 19.71 -8.36
C MET A 121 3.35 20.73 -8.06
N GLU A 122 3.31 21.26 -6.84
CA GLU A 122 2.36 22.32 -6.45
C GLU A 122 2.61 23.60 -7.26
N LYS A 123 3.87 24.03 -7.41
CA LYS A 123 4.22 25.18 -8.26
C LYS A 123 3.82 24.96 -9.71
N GLU A 124 4.16 23.81 -10.30
CA GLU A 124 3.80 23.51 -11.70
C GLU A 124 2.28 23.53 -11.92
N ALA A 125 1.49 23.06 -10.95
CA ALA A 125 0.03 23.12 -11.00
C ALA A 125 -0.49 24.57 -10.97
N GLU A 126 0.11 25.45 -10.16
CA GLU A 126 -0.24 26.88 -10.11
C GLU A 126 0.11 27.63 -11.40
N TYR A 127 1.21 27.27 -12.07
CA TYR A 127 1.61 27.88 -13.36
C TYR A 127 0.80 27.39 -14.57
N SER A 128 0.11 26.25 -14.45
CA SER A 128 -0.65 25.62 -15.54
C SER A 128 -2.16 25.89 -15.50
N GLY A 129 -2.65 26.62 -14.49
CA GLY A 129 -4.05 27.04 -14.33
C GLY A 129 -4.26 28.50 -14.69
#